data_AF-A0A0N5CM55-F1
#
_entry.id   AF-A0A0N5CM55-F1
#
_cell.length_a   1.000
_cell.length_b   1.000
_cell.length_c   1.000
_cell.angle_alpha   90.00
_cell.angle_beta   90.00
_cell.angle_gamma   90.00
#
_symmetry.space_group_name_H-M   'P 1'
#
loop_
_entity.id
_entity.type
_entity.pdbx_description
1 polymer ?
#
loop_
_entity_poly.entity_id
_entity_poly.type
_entity_poly.pdbx_seq_one_letter_code
_entity_poly.pdbx_strand_id
1 'polypeptide(L)'
;MRTAEQYWSPHTSDHLPFDANLISIIYENELLENLFMQKKVILLEFSQYFEHYLWPNFCAEQANNHYIMSIVIMLNEKFRERIPVWRSIIERPTQFPAFFNKVLHLALEIKEITFLERSAVIAFLVNCFNSVEIDIVRSEVVKIVSLSMWSNLLPTQREDLFQANPKLRKIWNKLEAKQALQSAEEQKSLTFQQTFMWNLLQNFRNTLADVDNESEGYFSVLSIKFICLFRLESLT
;
A
#
# COMPACT_ATOMS: atom_id res chain seq x y z
N MET A 1 7.29 25.37 8.71
CA MET A 1 5.84 25.30 8.40
C MET A 1 5.12 25.68 9.69
N ARG A 2 4.37 26.80 9.73
CA ARG A 2 3.78 27.29 11.00
C ARG A 2 2.87 26.25 11.67
N THR A 3 2.15 25.48 10.87
CA THR A 3 1.31 24.38 11.35
C THR A 3 2.11 23.32 12.11
N ALA A 4 3.31 22.95 11.63
CA ALA A 4 4.14 21.97 12.34
C ALA A 4 4.55 22.47 13.72
N GLU A 5 4.96 23.74 13.83
CA GLU A 5 5.34 24.38 15.10
C GLU A 5 4.20 24.38 16.13
N GLN A 6 2.95 24.44 15.67
CA GLN A 6 1.75 24.44 16.51
C GLN A 6 1.33 23.06 17.01
N TYR A 7 1.65 21.98 16.29
CA TYR A 7 1.02 20.68 16.52
C TYR A 7 1.97 19.51 16.76
N TRP A 8 3.18 19.48 16.18
CA TRP A 8 4.03 18.27 16.26
C TRP A 8 5.53 18.50 16.16
N SER A 9 5.99 19.69 15.80
CA SER A 9 7.42 19.96 15.58
C SER A 9 8.21 19.69 16.86
N PRO A 10 9.29 18.88 16.81
CA PRO A 10 10.08 18.56 17.99
C PRO A 10 10.90 19.74 18.52
N HIS A 11 10.98 20.83 17.75
CA HIS A 11 11.71 22.06 18.12
C HIS A 11 10.85 23.07 18.89
N THR A 12 9.57 22.77 19.10
CA THR A 12 8.64 23.62 19.85
C THR A 12 8.02 22.87 21.03
N SER A 13 7.40 23.61 21.95
CA SER A 13 6.70 23.08 23.12
C SER A 13 5.27 23.61 23.15
N ASP A 14 4.42 23.04 24.02
CA ASP A 14 3.01 23.44 24.19
C ASP A 14 2.15 23.29 22.93
N HIS A 15 2.21 22.12 22.29
CA HIS A 15 1.45 21.81 21.09
C HIS A 15 -0.07 21.77 21.34
N LEU A 16 -0.83 22.17 20.33
CA LEU A 16 -2.28 21.98 20.28
C LEU A 16 -2.63 20.47 20.29
N PRO A 17 -3.82 20.09 20.80
CA PRO A 17 -4.25 18.71 20.77
C PRO A 17 -4.36 18.18 19.33
N PHE A 18 -4.25 16.86 19.19
CA PHE A 18 -4.39 16.17 17.90
C PHE A 18 -5.73 16.50 17.23
N ASP A 19 -5.68 16.81 15.94
CA ASP A 19 -6.85 17.08 15.09
C ASP A 19 -6.76 16.27 13.80
N ALA A 20 -7.62 15.26 13.67
CA ALA A 20 -7.65 14.41 12.48
C ALA A 20 -8.03 15.17 11.21
N ASN A 21 -8.81 16.26 11.30
CA ASN A 21 -9.22 17.05 10.13
C ASN A 21 -8.04 17.79 9.51
N LEU A 22 -7.04 18.14 10.33
CA LEU A 22 -5.82 18.80 9.85
C LEU A 22 -5.08 17.94 8.83
N ILE A 23 -5.15 16.62 8.94
CA ILE A 23 -4.52 15.70 8.00
C ILE A 23 -5.17 15.79 6.62
N SER A 24 -6.50 15.85 6.54
CA SER A 24 -7.21 16.07 5.29
C SER A 24 -6.83 17.42 4.67
N ILE A 25 -6.76 18.47 5.48
CA ILE A 25 -6.39 19.83 5.03
C ILE A 25 -4.96 19.85 4.47
N ILE A 26 -4.00 19.24 5.16
CA ILE A 26 -2.61 19.12 4.68
C ILE A 26 -2.56 18.29 3.41
N TYR A 27 -3.29 17.17 3.38
CA TYR A 27 -3.33 16.30 2.21
C TYR A 27 -3.85 17.02 0.97
N GLU A 28 -5.01 17.67 1.05
CA GLU A 28 -5.61 18.38 -0.06
C GLU A 28 -4.71 19.54 -0.52
N ASN A 29 -4.37 20.45 0.39
CA ASN A 29 -3.77 21.73 0.05
C ASN A 29 -2.24 21.67 -0.17
N GLU A 30 -1.52 20.84 0.60
CA GLU A 30 -0.05 20.80 0.55
C GLU A 30 0.49 19.65 -0.30
N LEU A 31 -0.25 18.54 -0.39
CA LEU A 31 0.18 17.34 -1.13
C LEU A 31 -0.52 17.23 -2.49
N LEU A 32 -1.84 17.06 -2.51
CA LEU A 32 -2.61 16.71 -3.71
C LEU A 32 -2.67 17.87 -4.71
N GLU A 33 -3.06 19.08 -4.27
CA GLU A 33 -3.06 20.28 -5.13
C GLU A 33 -1.67 20.59 -5.72
N ASN A 34 -0.61 20.22 -5.00
CA ASN A 34 0.78 20.39 -5.43
C ASN A 34 1.34 19.15 -6.16
N LEU A 35 0.49 18.20 -6.56
CA LEU A 35 0.85 16.99 -7.30
C LEU A 35 2.02 16.21 -6.66
N PHE A 36 2.04 16.12 -5.33
CA PHE A 36 3.09 15.50 -4.52
C PHE A 36 4.50 16.06 -4.84
N MET A 37 4.59 17.37 -5.07
CA MET A 37 5.87 18.03 -5.34
C MET A 37 6.88 17.75 -4.22
N GLN A 38 8.04 17.21 -4.62
CA GLN A 38 9.12 16.79 -3.73
C GLN A 38 9.46 17.81 -2.63
N LYS A 39 9.52 19.11 -2.97
CA LYS A 39 9.82 20.17 -2.00
C LYS A 39 8.81 20.24 -0.83
N LYS A 40 7.51 20.00 -1.10
CA LYS A 40 6.45 19.99 -0.08
C LYS A 40 6.56 18.76 0.81
N VAL A 41 6.78 17.60 0.19
CA VAL A 41 6.94 16.31 0.88
C VAL A 41 8.16 16.34 1.81
N ILE A 42 9.32 16.82 1.33
CA ILE A 42 10.54 16.99 2.15
C ILE A 42 10.28 17.91 3.33
N LEU A 43 9.52 19.00 3.15
CA LEU A 43 9.26 19.92 4.25
C LEU A 43 8.43 19.26 5.37
N LEU A 44 7.46 18.42 5.01
CA LEU A 44 6.68 17.64 5.98
C LEU A 44 7.55 16.58 6.66
N GLU A 45 8.37 15.87 5.91
CA GLU A 45 9.32 14.87 6.44
C GLU A 45 10.30 15.51 7.43
N PHE A 46 10.92 16.64 7.05
CA PHE A 46 11.86 17.38 7.89
C PHE A 46 11.22 17.86 9.20
N SER A 47 9.92 18.16 9.16
CA SER A 47 9.15 18.52 10.37
C SER A 47 8.75 17.31 11.23
N GLN A 48 9.12 16.10 10.82
CA GLN A 48 8.79 14.82 11.47
C GLN A 48 7.28 14.55 11.55
N TYR A 49 6.56 14.91 10.48
CA TYR A 49 5.11 14.75 10.37
C TYR A 49 4.64 13.30 10.59
N PHE A 50 5.39 12.32 10.08
CA PHE A 50 5.06 10.91 10.27
C PHE A 50 5.22 10.46 11.72
N GLU A 51 6.39 10.70 12.30
CA GLU A 51 6.76 10.22 13.63
C GLU A 51 6.03 10.92 14.76
N HIS A 52 5.67 12.20 14.59
CA HIS A 52 5.10 13.01 15.67
C HIS A 52 3.62 13.31 15.51
N TYR A 53 3.04 13.18 14.30
CA TYR A 53 1.63 13.51 14.08
C TYR A 53 0.80 12.35 13.51
N LEU A 54 1.28 11.67 12.45
CA LEU A 54 0.51 10.62 11.80
C LEU A 54 0.53 9.31 12.62
N TRP A 55 1.68 8.66 12.72
CA TRP A 55 1.74 7.29 13.24
C TRP A 55 1.33 7.14 14.71
N PRO A 56 1.73 8.05 15.64
CA PRO A 56 1.31 7.95 17.04
C PRO A 56 -0.20 8.06 17.25
N ASN A 57 -0.89 8.81 16.37
CA ASN A 57 -2.32 9.08 16.45
C ASN A 57 -3.14 8.21 15.49
N PHE A 58 -2.51 7.27 14.79
CA PHE A 58 -3.21 6.44 13.82
C PHE A 58 -4.14 5.42 14.50
N CYS A 59 -5.38 5.39 14.02
CA CYS A 59 -6.44 4.45 14.36
C CYS A 59 -7.12 4.03 13.07
N ALA A 60 -7.00 2.75 12.70
CA ALA A 60 -7.50 2.25 11.44
C ALA A 60 -9.02 2.44 11.28
N GLU A 61 -9.79 2.30 12.37
CA GLU A 61 -11.25 2.42 12.35
C GLU A 61 -11.71 3.84 11.98
N GLN A 62 -10.89 4.86 12.29
CA GLN A 62 -11.23 6.28 12.08
C GLN A 62 -10.50 6.90 10.89
N ALA A 63 -9.42 6.28 10.41
CA ALA A 63 -8.60 6.81 9.33
C ALA A 63 -9.33 6.77 7.97
N ASN A 64 -9.50 7.95 7.38
CA ASN A 64 -9.97 8.15 6.01
C ASN A 64 -8.84 7.98 4.98
N ASN A 65 -9.18 8.04 3.68
CA ASN A 65 -8.21 7.84 2.60
C ASN A 65 -7.08 8.89 2.61
N HIS A 66 -7.37 10.14 2.97
CA HIS A 66 -6.34 11.20 3.08
C HIS A 66 -5.29 10.88 4.15
N TYR A 67 -5.70 10.28 5.27
CA TYR A 67 -4.79 9.81 6.30
C TYR A 67 -3.90 8.69 5.78
N ILE A 68 -4.50 7.66 5.17
CA ILE A 68 -3.75 6.52 4.62
C ILE A 68 -2.75 6.99 3.56
N MET A 69 -3.18 7.86 2.65
CA MET A 69 -2.32 8.43 1.61
C MET A 69 -1.21 9.31 2.18
N SER A 70 -1.48 10.11 3.21
CA SER A 70 -0.45 10.91 3.89
C SER A 70 0.65 10.03 4.49
N ILE A 71 0.27 8.92 5.14
CA ILE A 71 1.25 7.94 5.63
C ILE A 71 2.04 7.33 4.47
N VAL A 72 1.36 6.85 3.41
CA VAL A 72 2.01 6.25 2.23
C VAL A 72 3.06 7.20 1.62
N ILE A 73 2.72 8.48 1.44
CA ILE A 73 3.62 9.49 0.87
C ILE A 73 4.84 9.70 1.78
N MET A 74 4.64 9.84 3.10
CA MET A 74 5.76 10.03 4.04
C MET A 74 6.69 8.81 4.08
N LEU A 75 6.13 7.59 4.07
CA LEU A 75 6.94 6.36 4.05
C LEU A 75 7.75 6.25 2.76
N ASN A 76 7.12 6.52 1.61
CA ASN A 76 7.82 6.55 0.31
C ASN A 76 8.94 7.58 0.28
N GLU A 77 8.74 8.76 0.86
CA GLU A 77 9.79 9.77 0.97
C GLU A 77 10.97 9.26 1.79
N LYS A 78 10.72 8.62 2.93
CA LYS A 78 11.77 8.01 3.75
C LYS A 78 12.53 6.92 3.00
N PHE A 79 11.85 6.08 2.21
CA PHE A 79 12.53 5.13 1.32
C PHE A 79 13.42 5.85 0.30
N ARG A 80 12.92 6.92 -0.32
CA ARG A 80 13.69 7.70 -1.32
C ARG A 80 14.96 8.31 -0.73
N GLU A 81 14.85 8.88 0.47
CA GLU A 81 15.96 9.50 1.20
C GLU A 81 16.80 8.47 2.01
N ARG A 82 16.48 7.18 1.91
CA ARG A 82 17.16 6.07 2.63
C ARG A 82 17.15 6.24 4.15
N ILE A 83 16.09 6.86 4.67
CA ILE A 83 15.84 7.00 6.10
C ILE A 83 15.23 5.68 6.62
N PRO A 84 15.63 5.18 7.81
CA PRO A 84 15.07 3.95 8.37
C PRO A 84 13.55 4.03 8.60
N VAL A 85 12.77 3.41 7.72
CA VAL A 85 11.30 3.47 7.72
C VAL A 85 10.67 2.68 8.86
N TRP A 86 11.15 1.45 9.07
CA TRP A 86 10.45 0.47 9.89
C TRP A 86 10.56 0.71 11.40
N ARG A 87 11.47 1.58 11.86
CA ARG A 87 11.72 1.82 13.29
C ARG A 87 10.46 2.29 14.03
N SER A 88 9.84 3.37 13.55
CA SER A 88 8.63 3.92 14.20
C SER A 88 7.41 2.99 14.08
N ILE A 89 7.34 2.21 13.00
CA ILE A 89 6.26 1.22 12.81
C ILE A 89 6.38 0.09 13.85
N ILE A 90 7.60 -0.38 14.11
CA ILE A 90 7.88 -1.45 15.09
C ILE A 90 7.57 -1.01 16.52
N GLU A 91 7.65 0.29 16.84
CA GLU A 91 7.28 0.81 18.17
C GLU A 91 5.77 0.71 18.43
N ARG A 92 4.92 0.72 17.39
CA ARG A 92 3.47 0.54 17.48
C ARG A 92 2.97 -0.47 16.42
N PRO A 93 3.33 -1.76 16.56
CA PRO A 93 3.17 -2.75 15.51
C PRO A 93 1.70 -3.16 15.29
N THR A 94 0.84 -3.00 16.30
CA THR A 94 -0.55 -3.46 16.27
C THR A 94 -1.41 -2.80 15.20
N GLN A 95 -1.04 -1.59 14.77
CA GLN A 95 -1.79 -0.83 13.76
C GLN A 95 -1.41 -1.20 12.31
N PHE A 96 -0.22 -1.79 12.10
CA PHE A 96 0.30 -2.02 10.75
C PHE A 96 -0.56 -2.99 9.91
N PRO A 97 -1.08 -4.12 10.44
CA PRO A 97 -1.92 -5.02 9.65
C PRO A 97 -3.17 -4.33 9.09
N ALA A 98 -3.84 -3.51 9.91
CA ALA A 98 -5.04 -2.79 9.50
C ALA A 98 -4.71 -1.64 8.51
N PHE A 99 -3.60 -0.93 8.72
CA PHE A 99 -3.08 0.05 7.76
C PHE A 99 -2.77 -0.60 6.41
N PHE A 100 -2.00 -1.69 6.41
CA PHE A 100 -1.63 -2.41 5.19
C PHE A 100 -2.87 -2.92 4.45
N ASN A 101 -3.85 -3.49 5.16
CA ASN A 101 -5.10 -3.91 4.54
C ASN A 101 -5.84 -2.75 3.84
N LYS A 102 -5.92 -1.56 4.45
CA LYS A 102 -6.49 -0.37 3.79
C LYS A 102 -5.73 0.04 2.53
N VAL A 103 -4.39 -0.04 2.56
CA VAL A 103 -3.57 0.22 1.37
C VAL A 103 -3.87 -0.78 0.25
N LEU A 104 -4.06 -2.07 0.57
CA LEU A 104 -4.46 -3.07 -0.43
C LEU A 104 -5.84 -2.75 -1.04
N HIS A 105 -6.80 -2.30 -0.24
CA HIS A 105 -8.10 -1.86 -0.76
C HIS A 105 -7.95 -0.65 -1.69
N LEU A 106 -7.20 0.37 -1.27
CA LEU A 106 -6.90 1.54 -2.12
C LEU A 106 -6.21 1.16 -3.44
N ALA A 107 -5.32 0.16 -3.43
CA ALA A 107 -4.66 -0.31 -4.64
C ALA A 107 -5.63 -0.91 -5.67
N LEU A 108 -6.79 -1.41 -5.23
CA LEU A 108 -7.84 -1.96 -6.10
C LEU A 108 -8.93 -0.95 -6.46
N GLU A 109 -9.14 0.10 -5.65
CA GLU A 109 -10.14 1.16 -5.85
C GLU A 109 -9.72 2.19 -6.89
N ILE A 110 -9.43 1.72 -8.10
CA ILE A 110 -8.90 2.56 -9.19
C ILE A 110 -9.77 3.81 -9.44
N LYS A 111 -11.09 3.72 -9.35
CA LYS A 111 -11.99 4.85 -9.67
C LYS A 111 -12.00 5.97 -8.61
N GLU A 112 -11.62 5.65 -7.37
CA GLU A 112 -11.70 6.59 -6.24
C GLU A 112 -10.41 7.38 -6.03
N ILE A 113 -9.31 6.97 -6.68
CA ILE A 113 -8.00 7.62 -6.56
C ILE A 113 -7.38 7.94 -7.92
N THR A 114 -6.67 9.07 -7.95
CA THR A 114 -5.95 9.57 -9.13
C THR A 114 -4.77 8.68 -9.51
N PHE A 115 -4.27 8.79 -10.75
CA PHE A 115 -3.05 8.09 -11.17
C PHE A 115 -1.83 8.41 -10.31
N LEU A 116 -1.75 9.63 -9.79
CA LEU A 116 -0.70 10.08 -8.90
C LEU A 116 -0.75 9.29 -7.57
N GLU A 117 -1.93 9.20 -6.97
CA GLU A 117 -2.18 8.43 -5.75
C GLU A 117 -1.92 6.94 -5.95
N ARG A 118 -2.44 6.37 -7.05
CA ARG A 118 -2.17 4.97 -7.42
C ARG A 118 -0.68 4.70 -7.50
N SER A 119 0.09 5.58 -8.14
CA SER A 119 1.54 5.43 -8.27
C SER A 119 2.23 5.42 -6.89
N ALA A 120 1.79 6.26 -5.96
CA ALA A 120 2.31 6.28 -4.59
C ALA A 120 1.95 5.01 -3.82
N VAL A 121 0.71 4.51 -3.96
CA VAL A 121 0.27 3.24 -3.35
C VAL A 121 1.11 2.07 -3.86
N ILE A 122 1.28 1.95 -5.19
CA ILE A 122 2.10 0.88 -5.78
C ILE A 122 3.56 0.99 -5.35
N ALA A 123 4.15 2.19 -5.35
CA ALA A 123 5.52 2.39 -4.87
C ALA A 123 5.69 1.94 -3.40
N PHE A 124 4.69 2.19 -2.55
CA PHE A 124 4.73 1.72 -1.18
C PHE A 124 4.60 0.20 -1.05
N LEU A 125 3.69 -0.43 -1.83
CA LEU A 125 3.57 -1.88 -1.86
C LEU A 125 4.86 -2.55 -2.33
N VAL A 126 5.48 -2.00 -3.37
CA VAL A 126 6.82 -2.38 -3.85
C VAL A 126 7.85 -2.32 -2.72
N ASN A 127 7.92 -1.21 -1.99
CA ASN A 127 8.82 -1.08 -0.84
C ASN A 127 8.53 -2.12 0.26
N CYS A 128 7.27 -2.52 0.45
CA CYS A 128 6.91 -3.61 1.36
C CYS A 128 7.41 -4.97 0.86
N PHE A 129 7.25 -5.29 -0.44
CA PHE A 129 7.79 -6.51 -1.02
C PHE A 129 9.32 -6.58 -0.93
N ASN A 130 10.00 -5.44 -1.08
CA ASN A 130 11.45 -5.32 -0.93
C ASN A 130 11.92 -5.33 0.54
N SER A 131 11.00 -5.36 1.51
CA SER A 131 11.29 -5.37 2.95
C SER A 131 10.77 -6.62 3.66
N VAL A 132 10.62 -7.74 2.95
CA VAL A 132 10.11 -9.02 3.50
C VAL A 132 11.02 -9.64 4.56
N GLU A 133 12.25 -9.16 4.73
CA GLU A 133 13.12 -9.51 5.84
C GLU A 133 12.59 -8.99 7.19
N ILE A 134 11.77 -7.94 7.17
CA ILE A 134 11.17 -7.33 8.36
C ILE A 134 9.90 -8.11 8.73
N ASP A 135 9.88 -8.71 9.92
CA ASP A 135 8.85 -9.69 10.29
C ASP A 135 7.40 -9.16 10.23
N ILE A 136 7.16 -7.91 10.65
CA ILE A 136 5.83 -7.30 10.59
C ILE A 136 5.35 -7.06 9.15
N VAL A 137 6.29 -6.81 8.23
CA VAL A 137 5.98 -6.66 6.80
C VAL A 137 5.76 -8.03 6.19
N ARG A 138 6.67 -8.96 6.48
CA ARG A 138 6.59 -10.36 6.04
C ARG A 138 5.25 -10.98 6.40
N SER A 139 4.77 -10.80 7.64
CA SER A 139 3.52 -11.40 8.11
C SER A 139 2.30 -10.97 7.30
N GLU A 140 2.31 -9.74 6.76
CA GLU A 140 1.23 -9.22 5.93
C GLU A 140 1.41 -9.54 4.46
N VAL A 141 2.63 -9.37 3.92
CA VAL A 141 2.94 -9.65 2.51
C VAL A 141 2.70 -11.12 2.17
N VAL A 142 3.11 -12.06 3.01
CA VAL A 142 2.92 -13.50 2.73
C VAL A 142 1.45 -13.89 2.62
N LYS A 143 0.51 -13.14 3.19
CA LYS A 143 -0.93 -13.43 3.07
C LYS A 143 -1.41 -13.29 1.62
N ILE A 144 -0.91 -12.27 0.90
CA ILE A 144 -1.31 -11.95 -0.48
C ILE A 144 -0.49 -12.67 -1.56
N VAL A 145 0.66 -13.24 -1.21
CA VAL A 145 1.49 -14.08 -2.11
C VAL A 145 1.63 -15.53 -1.64
N SER A 146 0.66 -16.00 -0.84
CA SER A 146 0.64 -17.38 -0.37
C SER A 146 0.24 -18.36 -1.47
N LEU A 147 0.52 -19.65 -1.26
CA LEU A 147 0.07 -20.74 -2.14
C LEU A 147 -1.43 -20.65 -2.47
N SER A 148 -2.25 -20.12 -1.54
CA SER A 148 -3.70 -19.99 -1.72
C SER A 148 -4.12 -19.09 -2.89
N MET A 149 -3.22 -18.21 -3.39
CA MET A 149 -3.46 -17.41 -4.59
C MET A 149 -3.64 -18.26 -5.86
N TRP A 150 -3.22 -19.53 -5.84
CA TRP A 150 -3.43 -20.45 -6.96
C TRP A 150 -4.90 -20.80 -7.20
N SER A 151 -5.83 -20.35 -6.34
CA SER A 151 -7.26 -20.38 -6.61
C SER A 151 -7.64 -19.61 -7.88
N ASN A 152 -6.83 -18.64 -8.29
CA ASN A 152 -7.04 -17.86 -9.52
C ASN A 152 -6.44 -18.53 -10.78
N LEU A 153 -5.72 -19.65 -10.64
CA LEU A 153 -5.22 -20.39 -11.79
C LEU A 153 -6.31 -21.27 -12.40
N LEU A 154 -6.15 -21.61 -13.68
CA LEU A 154 -6.99 -22.62 -14.30
C LEU A 154 -6.80 -23.96 -13.57
N PRO A 155 -7.88 -24.73 -13.30
CA PRO A 155 -7.77 -25.99 -12.58
C PRO A 155 -6.78 -26.98 -13.19
N THR A 156 -6.67 -27.02 -14.52
CA THR A 156 -5.72 -27.86 -15.26
C THR A 156 -4.27 -27.44 -15.02
N GLN A 157 -3.96 -26.15 -15.11
CA GLN A 157 -2.61 -25.63 -14.84
C GLN A 157 -2.18 -25.88 -13.39
N ARG A 158 -3.11 -25.69 -12.45
CA ARG A 158 -2.87 -25.97 -11.03
C ARG A 158 -2.59 -27.46 -10.80
N GLU A 159 -3.32 -28.33 -11.48
CA GLU A 159 -3.11 -29.79 -11.43
C GLU A 159 -1.72 -30.18 -11.97
N ASP A 160 -1.29 -29.60 -13.10
CA ASP A 160 0.05 -29.81 -13.65
C ASP A 160 1.15 -29.40 -12.67
N LEU A 161 1.01 -28.24 -12.02
CA LEU A 161 1.95 -27.76 -10.99
C LEU A 161 2.00 -28.70 -9.77
N PHE A 162 0.86 -29.27 -9.37
CA PHE A 162 0.80 -30.25 -8.29
C PHE A 162 1.38 -31.60 -8.66
N GLN A 163 1.27 -32.02 -9.93
CA GLN A 163 1.94 -33.24 -10.42
C GLN A 163 3.46 -33.06 -10.41
N ALA A 164 3.94 -31.89 -10.82
CA ALA A 164 5.36 -31.55 -10.74
C ALA A 164 5.88 -31.48 -9.30
N ASN A 165 5.05 -31.06 -8.34
CA ASN A 165 5.41 -31.02 -6.93
C ASN A 165 4.28 -31.52 -5.99
N PRO A 166 4.21 -32.83 -5.73
CA PRO A 166 3.15 -33.43 -4.89
C PRO A 166 3.12 -32.93 -3.44
N LYS A 167 4.22 -32.35 -2.93
CA LYS A 167 4.24 -31.75 -1.58
C LYS A 167 3.34 -30.52 -1.52
N LEU A 168 3.29 -29.72 -2.58
CA LEU A 168 2.43 -28.53 -2.66
C LEU A 168 0.95 -28.91 -2.60
N ARG A 169 0.54 -30.00 -3.26
CA ARG A 169 -0.84 -30.51 -3.16
C ARG A 169 -1.23 -30.81 -1.71
N LYS A 170 -0.34 -31.46 -0.95
CA LYS A 170 -0.61 -31.76 0.47
C LYS A 170 -0.80 -30.48 1.30
N ILE A 171 -0.03 -29.43 1.02
CA ILE A 171 -0.16 -28.14 1.69
C ILE A 171 -1.47 -27.46 1.26
N TRP A 172 -1.77 -27.44 -0.04
CA TRP A 172 -3.00 -26.88 -0.61
C TRP A 172 -4.26 -27.49 0.03
N ASN A 173 -4.36 -28.82 0.06
CA ASN A 173 -5.52 -29.50 0.65
C ASN A 173 -5.71 -29.16 2.14
N LYS A 174 -4.61 -28.96 2.89
CA LYS A 174 -4.69 -28.52 4.29
C LYS A 174 -5.18 -27.07 4.41
N LEU A 175 -4.75 -26.20 3.51
CA LEU A 175 -5.21 -24.81 3.47
C LEU A 175 -6.71 -24.74 3.17
N GLU A 176 -7.18 -25.48 2.16
CA GLU A 176 -8.62 -25.56 1.83
C GLU A 176 -9.46 -26.11 2.99
N ALA A 177 -9.01 -27.20 3.61
CA ALA A 177 -9.70 -27.77 4.77
C ALA A 177 -9.76 -26.78 5.94
N LYS A 178 -8.70 -26.01 6.19
CA LYS A 178 -8.67 -24.98 7.22
C LYS A 178 -9.61 -23.81 6.89
N GLN A 179 -9.62 -23.35 5.63
CA GLN A 179 -10.49 -22.28 5.15
C GLN A 179 -11.97 -22.65 5.28
N ALA A 180 -12.33 -23.90 5.01
CA ALA A 180 -13.70 -24.39 5.14
C ALA A 180 -14.26 -24.33 6.59
N LEU A 181 -13.39 -24.29 7.60
CA LEU A 181 -13.76 -24.22 9.01
C LEU A 181 -13.88 -22.79 9.55
N GLN A 182 -13.51 -21.78 8.76
CA GLN A 182 -13.51 -20.39 9.20
C GLN A 182 -14.89 -19.74 9.11
N SER A 183 -15.08 -18.67 9.87
CA SER A 183 -16.29 -17.84 9.83
C SER A 183 -16.48 -17.16 8.47
N ALA A 184 -17.70 -16.71 8.17
CA ALA A 184 -18.00 -16.03 6.91
C ALA A 184 -17.17 -14.74 6.70
N GLU A 185 -16.82 -14.05 7.78
CA GLU A 185 -16.01 -12.83 7.74
C GLU A 185 -14.54 -13.14 7.43
N GLU A 186 -13.98 -14.15 8.09
CA GLU A 186 -12.61 -14.62 7.82
C GLU A 186 -12.48 -15.17 6.39
N GLN A 187 -13.50 -15.90 5.90
CA GLN A 187 -13.52 -16.39 4.53
C GLN A 187 -13.50 -15.25 3.50
N LYS A 188 -14.23 -14.15 3.76
CA LYS A 188 -14.19 -12.95 2.90
C LYS A 188 -12.79 -12.32 2.90
N SER A 189 -12.17 -12.17 4.07
CA SER A 189 -10.81 -11.65 4.19
C SER A 189 -9.79 -12.53 3.47
N LEU A 190 -9.88 -13.85 3.61
CA LEU A 190 -9.05 -14.79 2.86
C LEU A 190 -9.27 -14.69 1.35
N THR A 191 -10.52 -14.62 0.90
CA THR A 191 -10.85 -14.51 -0.52
C THR A 191 -10.26 -13.21 -1.10
N PHE A 192 -10.35 -12.10 -0.35
CA PHE A 192 -9.70 -10.86 -0.73
C PHE A 192 -8.19 -11.03 -0.88
N GLN A 193 -7.51 -11.62 0.11
CA GLN A 193 -6.06 -11.86 0.07
C GLN A 193 -5.66 -12.76 -1.11
N GLN A 194 -6.41 -13.83 -1.34
CA GLN A 194 -6.18 -14.78 -2.44
C GLN A 194 -6.31 -14.12 -3.81
N THR A 195 -7.30 -13.25 -3.99
CA THR A 195 -7.63 -12.62 -5.27
C THR A 195 -6.92 -11.28 -5.48
N PHE A 196 -6.27 -10.72 -4.46
CA PHE A 196 -5.64 -9.40 -4.51
C PHE A 196 -4.70 -9.24 -5.70
N MET A 197 -3.69 -10.11 -5.84
CA MET A 197 -2.70 -10.01 -6.93
C MET A 197 -3.34 -10.19 -8.30
N TRP A 198 -4.34 -11.07 -8.41
CA TRP A 198 -5.09 -11.26 -9.66
C TRP A 198 -5.86 -9.99 -10.03
N ASN A 199 -6.60 -9.40 -9.09
CA ASN A 199 -7.36 -8.18 -9.30
C ASN A 199 -6.44 -6.99 -9.62
N LEU A 200 -5.28 -6.91 -8.97
CA LEU A 200 -4.27 -5.91 -9.27
C LEU A 200 -3.74 -6.05 -10.71
N LEU A 201 -3.47 -7.28 -11.16
CA LEU A 201 -3.07 -7.56 -12.55
C LEU A 201 -4.18 -7.23 -13.55
N GLN A 202 -5.45 -7.50 -13.22
CA GLN A 202 -6.58 -7.09 -14.07
C GLN A 202 -6.68 -5.56 -14.17
N ASN A 203 -6.53 -4.86 -13.05
CA ASN A 203 -6.51 -3.39 -13.04
C ASN A 203 -5.37 -2.83 -13.89
N PHE A 204 -4.17 -3.42 -13.81
CA PHE A 204 -3.04 -3.07 -14.65
C PHE A 204 -3.33 -3.32 -16.13
N ARG A 205 -3.87 -4.49 -16.48
CA ARG A 205 -4.25 -4.83 -17.85
C ARG A 205 -5.28 -3.87 -18.42
N ASN A 206 -6.31 -3.52 -17.65
CA ASN A 206 -7.33 -2.55 -18.08
C ASN A 206 -6.73 -1.16 -18.27
N THR A 207 -5.85 -0.75 -17.36
CA THR A 207 -5.11 0.52 -17.50
C THR A 207 -4.28 0.56 -18.79
N LEU A 208 -3.60 -0.53 -19.14
CA LEU A 208 -2.87 -0.64 -20.40
C LEU A 208 -3.79 -0.57 -21.62
N ALA A 209 -4.93 -1.25 -21.58
CA ALA A 209 -5.90 -1.21 -22.68
C ALA A 209 -6.49 0.19 -22.88
N ASP A 210 -6.78 0.91 -21.80
CA ASP A 210 -7.26 2.30 -21.87
C ASP A 210 -6.20 3.23 -22.49
N VAL A 211 -4.94 3.02 -22.11
CA VAL A 211 -3.78 3.73 -22.63
C VAL A 211 -3.58 3.47 -24.14
N ASP A 212 -3.83 2.25 -24.62
CA ASP A 212 -3.75 1.90 -26.04
C ASP A 212 -4.95 2.45 -26.86
N ASN A 213 -6.08 2.76 -26.21
CA ASN A 213 -7.30 3.28 -26.84
C ASN A 213 -7.31 4.82 -26.96
N GLU A 214 -6.42 5.54 -26.28
CA GLU A 214 -6.28 6.99 -26.43
C GLU A 214 -5.77 7.31 -27.86
N SER A 215 -6.72 7.70 -28.71
CA SER A 215 -6.50 8.14 -30.09
C SER A 215 -5.77 9.49 -30.22
N GLU A 216 -5.26 10.04 -29.12
CA GLU A 216 -4.53 11.31 -29.05
C GLU A 216 -3.12 11.15 -28.49
N GLY A 217 -2.24 10.45 -29.21
CA GLY A 217 -0.80 10.76 -29.40
C GLY A 217 0.16 11.05 -28.22
N TYR A 218 -0.25 11.16 -26.96
CA TYR A 218 0.61 11.53 -25.83
C TYR A 218 0.14 10.89 -24.51
N PHE A 219 0.96 10.00 -23.97
CA PHE A 219 0.75 9.48 -22.61
C PHE A 219 1.02 10.56 -21.57
N SER A 220 0.21 10.63 -20.52
CA SER A 220 0.56 11.42 -19.34
C SER A 220 1.85 10.87 -18.71
N VAL A 221 2.76 11.74 -18.26
CA VAL A 221 4.01 11.34 -17.57
C VAL A 221 3.71 10.45 -16.35
N LEU A 222 2.57 10.66 -15.71
CA LEU A 222 2.11 9.85 -14.58
C LEU A 222 1.72 8.43 -15.01
N SER A 223 1.04 8.28 -16.15
CA SER A 223 0.71 6.97 -16.73
C SER A 223 1.97 6.20 -17.11
N ILE A 224 2.95 6.85 -17.75
CA ILE A 224 4.24 6.22 -18.08
C ILE A 224 4.98 5.80 -16.81
N LYS A 225 5.07 6.68 -15.79
CA LYS A 225 5.73 6.35 -14.52
C LYS A 225 5.05 5.16 -13.82
N PHE A 226 3.72 5.12 -13.80
CA PHE A 226 2.97 3.99 -13.25
C PHE A 226 3.29 2.67 -13.98
N ILE A 227 3.28 2.68 -15.31
CA ILE A 227 3.63 1.50 -16.13
C ILE A 227 5.10 1.10 -15.91
N CYS A 228 6.02 2.06 -15.85
CA CYS A 228 7.43 1.81 -15.60
C CYS A 228 7.69 1.24 -14.20
N LEU A 229 6.92 1.63 -13.17
CA LEU A 229 7.03 1.04 -11.83
C LEU A 229 6.72 -0.47 -11.86
N PHE A 230 5.70 -0.90 -12.62
CA PHE A 230 5.42 -2.33 -12.81
C PHE A 230 6.50 -3.05 -13.63
N ARG A 231 7.20 -2.35 -14.54
CA ARG A 231 8.21 -2.96 -15.44
C ARG A 231 9.61 -3.03 -14.82
N LEU A 232 10.03 -2.02 -14.06
CA LEU A 232 11.41 -1.88 -13.59
C LEU A 232 11.82 -2.92 -12.53
N GLU A 233 10.86 -3.54 -11.84
CA GLU A 233 11.16 -4.61 -10.86
C GLU A 233 11.13 -6.02 -11.45
N SER A 234 10.77 -6.17 -12.73
CA SER A 234 10.90 -7.45 -13.44
C SER A 234 12.29 -7.69 -14.06
N LEU A 235 13.23 -6.77 -13.83
CA LEU A 235 14.59 -6.77 -14.41
C LEU A 235 15.72 -6.70 -13.36
N THR A 236 15.41 -6.93 -12.08
CA THR A 236 16.40 -7.13 -11.00
C THR A 236 16.16 -8.46 -10.32
#